data_AF-A0A964RNY6-F1
#
_entry.id   AF-A0A964RNY6-F1
#
_cell.length_a   1.000
_cell.length_b   1.000
_cell.length_c   1.000
_cell.angle_alpha   90.00
_cell.angle_beta   90.00
_cell.angle_gamma   90.00
#
_symmetry.space_group_name_H-M   'P 1'
#
loop_
_entity.id
_entity.type
_entity.pdbx_description
1 polymer ?
#
loop_
_entity_poly.entity_id
_entity_poly.type
_entity_poly.pdbx_seq_one_letter_code
_entity_poly.pdbx_strand_id
1 'polypeptide(L)' 'MDSFQNIIPPTIREIRDFSGLASTGSIQRYLDKLENEGDIIKDKGCRRSIRLKKKS' A
#
# COMPACT_ATOMS: atom_id res chain seq x y z
N MET A 1 15.51 -16.12 5.40
CA MET A 1 14.39 -16.18 4.45
C MET A 1 13.25 -15.41 5.06
N ASP A 2 13.00 -14.18 4.62
CA ASP A 2 12.02 -13.29 5.25
C ASP A 2 10.59 -13.76 4.92
N SER A 3 9.96 -14.36 5.93
CA SER A 3 8.62 -14.92 5.90
C SER A 3 7.55 -13.81 5.96
N PHE A 4 7.28 -13.16 4.83
CA PHE A 4 6.12 -12.26 4.66
C PHE A 4 4.82 -13.01 4.33
N GLN A 5 4.81 -14.35 4.39
CA GLN A 5 3.72 -15.18 3.86
C GLN A 5 2.38 -15.01 4.58
N ASN A 6 2.34 -14.45 5.80
CA ASN A 6 1.11 -14.34 6.61
C ASN A 6 0.69 -12.91 6.97
N ILE A 7 1.32 -11.87 6.41
CA ILE A 7 0.89 -10.48 6.66
C ILE A 7 -0.19 -10.11 5.65
N ILE A 8 -1.42 -9.97 6.13
CA ILE A 8 -2.54 -9.44 5.36
C ILE A 8 -2.18 -8.00 4.98
N PRO A 9 -2.10 -7.65 3.69
CA PRO A 9 -1.80 -6.29 3.28
C PRO A 9 -2.88 -5.31 3.77
N PRO A 10 -2.51 -4.09 4.16
CA PRO A 10 -3.46 -3.12 4.66
C PRO A 10 -4.36 -2.59 3.54
N THR A 11 -5.51 -2.09 3.93
CA THR A 11 -6.43 -1.30 3.11
C THR A 11 -6.09 0.18 3.17
N ILE A 12 -6.58 0.95 2.20
CA ILE A 12 -6.48 2.42 2.18
C ILE A 12 -7.05 3.06 3.46
N ARG A 13 -8.12 2.49 4.03
CA ARG A 13 -8.72 3.00 5.28
C ARG A 13 -7.81 2.74 6.48
N GLU A 14 -7.29 1.54 6.61
CA GLU A 14 -6.32 1.21 7.67
C GLU A 14 -5.08 2.12 7.56
N ILE A 15 -4.55 2.35 6.35
CA ILE A 15 -3.43 3.29 6.13
C ILE A 15 -3.80 4.71 6.54
N ARG A 16 -5.01 5.19 6.20
CA ARG A 16 -5.49 6.52 6.62
C ARG A 16 -5.51 6.61 8.15
N ASP A 17 -6.08 5.62 8.81
CA ASP A 17 -6.24 5.59 10.27
C ASP A 17 -4.87 5.56 10.98
N PHE A 18 -3.86 4.91 10.39
CA PHE A 18 -2.48 4.91 10.91
C PHE A 18 -1.66 6.17 10.56
N SER A 19 -1.91 6.79 9.41
CA SER A 19 -1.10 7.92 8.92
C SER A 19 -1.54 9.29 9.45
N GLY A 20 -2.73 9.38 10.06
CA GLY A 20 -3.32 10.66 10.48
C GLY A 20 -3.70 11.57 9.32
N LEU A 21 -3.71 11.07 8.08
CA LEU A 21 -4.06 11.85 6.89
C LEU A 21 -5.58 12.01 6.76
N ALA A 22 -6.00 13.20 6.34
CA ALA A 22 -7.41 13.62 6.41
C ALA A 22 -8.35 12.85 5.46
N SER A 23 -7.86 12.33 4.33
CA SER A 23 -8.73 11.73 3.32
C SER A 23 -8.14 10.48 2.66
N THR A 24 -9.03 9.55 2.30
CA THR A 24 -8.66 8.36 1.50
C THR A 24 -8.17 8.74 0.09
N GLY A 25 -8.63 9.88 -0.46
CA GLY A 25 -8.15 10.38 -1.75
C GLY A 25 -6.68 10.84 -1.70
N SER A 26 -6.27 11.48 -0.60
CA SER A 26 -4.85 11.81 -0.37
C SER A 26 -4.00 10.55 -0.28
N ILE A 27 -4.46 9.53 0.46
CA ILE A 27 -3.78 8.23 0.53
C ILE A 27 -3.65 7.60 -0.85
N GLN A 28 -4.73 7.57 -1.63
CA GLN A 28 -4.71 7.01 -2.98
C GLN A 28 -3.64 7.70 -3.84
N ARG A 29 -3.60 9.03 -3.84
CA ARG A 29 -2.58 9.80 -4.58
C ARG A 29 -1.15 9.47 -4.15
N TYR A 30 -0.89 9.31 -2.86
CA TYR A 30 0.43 8.91 -2.37
C TYR A 30 0.80 7.49 -2.78
N LEU A 31 -0.15 6.54 -2.68
CA LEU A 31 0.08 5.16 -3.12
C LEU A 31 0.31 5.07 -4.62
N ASP A 32 -0.39 5.87 -5.43
CA ASP A 32 -0.18 5.94 -6.88
C ASP A 32 1.23 6.48 -7.18
N LYS A 33 1.69 7.49 -6.43
CA LYS A 33 3.06 7.99 -6.55
C LYS A 33 4.10 6.91 -6.21
N LEU A 34 3.94 6.20 -5.09
CA LEU A 34 4.85 5.14 -4.66
C LEU A 34 4.87 3.95 -5.64
N GLU A 35 3.73 3.62 -6.25
CA GLU A 35 3.66 2.58 -7.27
C GLU A 35 4.40 3.02 -8.55
N ASN A 36 4.23 4.27 -8.97
CA ASN A 36 4.94 4.85 -10.12
C ASN A 36 6.46 4.94 -9.89
N GLU A 37 6.90 5.20 -8.66
CA GLU A 37 8.31 5.19 -8.25
C GLU A 37 8.87 3.76 -8.15
N GLY A 38 8.00 2.75 -8.24
CA GLY A 38 8.38 1.34 -8.17
C GLY A 38 8.68 0.84 -6.76
N ASP A 39 8.30 1.58 -5.72
CA ASP A 39 8.51 1.20 -4.32
C ASP A 39 7.44 0.21 -3.83
N ILE A 40 6.23 0.26 -4.41
CA ILE A 40 5.13 -0.66 -4.09
C ILE A 40 4.49 -1.28 -5.34
N ILE A 41 3.71 -2.33 -5.12
CA ILE A 41 2.80 -2.93 -6.10
C ILE A 41 1.39 -3.00 -5.51
N LYS A 42 0.35 -2.80 -6.34
CA LYS A 42 -1.04 -3.06 -5.97
C LYS A 42 -1.86 -3.64 -7.12
N ASP A 43 -2.78 -4.54 -6.80
CA ASP A 43 -3.75 -5.07 -7.75
C ASP A 43 -4.98 -4.14 -7.83
N LYS A 44 -5.36 -3.74 -9.05
CA LYS A 44 -6.56 -2.93 -9.28
C LYS A 44 -7.81 -3.69 -8.80
N GLY A 45 -8.66 -3.01 -8.03
CA GLY A 45 -9.91 -3.57 -7.51
C GLY A 45 -9.77 -4.45 -6.26
N CYS A 46 -8.54 -4.78 -5.84
CA CYS A 46 -8.31 -5.52 -4.60
C CYS A 46 -7.95 -4.56 -3.45
N ARG A 47 -8.73 -4.60 -2.36
CA ARG A 47 -8.53 -3.68 -1.22
C ARG A 47 -7.29 -3.98 -0.39
N ARG A 48 -6.76 -5.21 -0.46
CA ARG A 48 -5.66 -5.73 0.37
C ARG A 48 -4.53 -6.28 -0.49
N SER A 49 -4.09 -5.47 -1.44
CA SER A 49 -3.04 -5.84 -2.41
C SER A 49 -1.76 -5.00 -2.29
N ILE A 50 -1.74 -3.98 -1.42
CA ILE A 50 -0.62 -3.04 -1.29
C ILE A 50 0.59 -3.75 -0.67
N ARG A 51 1.65 -3.96 -1.46
CA ARG A 51 2.87 -4.65 -1.02
C ARG A 51 4.11 -3.85 -1.40
N LEU A 52 5.15 -3.92 -0.57
CA LEU A 52 6.46 -3.36 -0.91
C LEU A 52 7.08 -4.16 -2.06
N LYS A 53 7.65 -3.47 -3.03
CA LYS A 53 8.46 -4.10 -4.06
C LYS A 53 9.87 -4.30 -3.50
N LYS A 54 10.37 -5.53 -3.50
CA LYS A 54 11.74 -5.82 -3.06
C LYS A 54 12.72 -5.17 -4.05
N LYS A 55 13.59 -4.27 -3.57
CA LYS A 55 14.69 -3.74 -4.39
C LYS A 55 15.72 -4.86 -4.57
N SER A 56 16.05 -5.16 -5.82
CA SER A 56 17.10 -6.11 -6.22
C SER A 56 18.48 -5.63 -5.80
#